data_AF-A0A9X8BLE5-F1
#
_entry.id   AF-A0A9X8BLE5-F1
#
_cell.length_a   1.000
_cell.length_b   1.000
_cell.length_c   1.000
_cell.angle_alpha   90.00
_cell.angle_beta   90.00
_cell.angle_gamma   90.00
#
_symmetry.space_group_name_H-M   'P 1'
#
loop_
_entity.id
_entity.type
_entity.pdbx_description
1 polymer ?
#
loop_
_entity_poly.entity_id
_entity_poly.type
_entity_poly.pdbx_seq_one_letter_code
_entity_poly.pdbx_strand_id
1 'polypeptide(L)'
;MDAGKRLALKCKKIISTIRDSEIVSSLEWEFSLLTDAITENKVVLSLVLLYTTLTAFLIYIGHLAWQALFITKEATVQGSKGLTELGPFGDFFGGVTNPVIGAIGFIALTITIIMQTKQNNETAKQNFESSFYNLLNLQNNIIENLEFNESRARLSFTKFLTENSKVLYPCATYSKSVKIKKSSAYIFYKNFNSESNDRFGHYFRNLYRILKMIDDSKYAYETKKNLARVLRAQLSMDELTVLFLNCLPGICDEGEFASLLIEYQMLEHLSIQRHGAESITRKNFRNTEFIMGGKIRVSCQEISRYLSMDTKRYSYKTTSGAFGRNTSNDLKLLKLCLWANDEATK
;
A
#
# COMPACT_ATOMS: atom_id res chain seq x y z
N MET A 1 -3.42 25.93 -19.60
CA MET A 1 -4.17 24.89 -18.86
C MET A 1 -5.70 25.00 -19.05
N ASP A 2 -6.20 25.79 -20.02
CA ASP A 2 -7.60 26.27 -20.01
C ASP A 2 -8.43 25.91 -21.27
N ALA A 3 -7.78 25.51 -22.37
CA ALA A 3 -8.48 25.07 -23.58
C ALA A 3 -9.06 23.64 -23.45
N GLY A 4 -8.30 22.73 -22.82
CA GLY A 4 -8.71 21.32 -22.66
C GLY A 4 -9.93 21.13 -21.75
N LYS A 5 -10.04 21.92 -20.67
CA LYS A 5 -11.21 21.89 -19.77
C LYS A 5 -12.47 22.42 -20.44
N ARG A 6 -12.37 23.50 -21.22
CA ARG A 6 -13.50 24.04 -22.00
C ARG A 6 -13.97 23.07 -23.08
N LEU A 7 -13.05 22.35 -23.71
CA LEU A 7 -13.39 21.30 -24.68
C LEU A 7 -14.10 20.12 -24.01
N ALA A 8 -13.58 19.62 -22.89
CA ALA A 8 -14.21 18.53 -22.13
C ALA A 8 -15.64 18.89 -21.69
N LEU A 9 -15.88 20.16 -21.33
CA LEU A 9 -17.20 20.67 -20.98
C LEU A 9 -18.16 20.71 -22.18
N LYS A 10 -17.67 21.12 -23.37
CA LYS A 10 -18.46 21.10 -24.62
C LYS A 10 -18.82 19.66 -25.04
N CYS A 11 -17.90 18.72 -24.93
CA CYS A 11 -18.16 17.30 -25.20
C CYS A 11 -19.18 16.72 -24.21
N LYS A 12 -19.06 17.02 -22.90
CA LYS A 12 -20.09 16.65 -21.91
C LYS A 12 -21.47 17.15 -22.29
N LYS A 13 -21.55 18.37 -22.83
CA LYS A 13 -22.82 18.99 -23.25
C LYS A 13 -23.42 18.30 -24.48
N ILE A 14 -22.60 18.01 -25.50
CA ILE A 14 -23.04 17.29 -26.71
C ILE A 14 -23.51 15.87 -26.37
N ILE A 15 -22.77 15.18 -25.49
CA ILE A 15 -23.10 13.83 -25.06
C ILE A 15 -24.38 13.81 -24.20
N SER A 16 -24.59 14.83 -23.34
CA SER A 16 -25.86 14.97 -22.63
C SER A 16 -27.06 15.23 -23.55
N THR A 17 -26.85 15.87 -24.71
CA THR A 17 -27.92 16.07 -25.70
C THR A 17 -28.26 14.78 -26.44
N ILE A 18 -27.29 13.87 -26.61
CA ILE A 18 -27.52 12.52 -27.18
C ILE A 18 -28.24 11.62 -26.15
N ARG A 19 -27.92 11.78 -24.86
CA ARG A 19 -28.54 11.09 -23.72
C ARG A 19 -30.05 11.33 -23.59
N ASP A 20 -30.56 12.47 -24.06
CA ASP A 20 -31.97 12.86 -23.93
C ASP A 20 -32.86 12.34 -25.09
N SER A 21 -32.31 11.52 -26.00
CA SER A 21 -33.11 10.79 -27.00
C SER A 21 -33.76 9.54 -26.39
N GLU A 22 -35.05 9.31 -26.67
CA GLU A 22 -35.93 8.29 -26.05
C GLU A 22 -35.45 6.82 -26.11
N ILE A 23 -34.30 6.52 -26.73
CA ILE A 23 -33.76 5.17 -26.89
C ILE A 23 -32.80 4.76 -25.74
N VAL A 24 -32.36 5.70 -24.88
CA VAL A 24 -31.17 5.50 -24.02
C VAL A 24 -31.46 5.12 -22.55
N SER A 25 -32.72 5.05 -22.12
CA SER A 25 -33.05 4.81 -20.69
C SER A 25 -32.69 3.42 -20.16
N SER A 26 -32.42 2.43 -21.02
CA SER A 26 -31.96 1.08 -20.62
C SER A 26 -30.43 0.96 -20.49
N LEU A 27 -29.67 1.98 -20.87
CA LEU A 27 -28.19 1.96 -21.01
C LEU A 27 -27.48 3.01 -20.14
N GLU A 28 -28.18 3.65 -19.20
CA GLU A 28 -27.68 4.81 -18.44
C GLU A 28 -26.34 4.57 -17.71
N TRP A 29 -26.16 3.39 -17.11
CA TRP A 29 -24.93 3.05 -16.39
C TRP A 29 -23.76 2.75 -17.34
N GLU A 30 -24.04 2.06 -18.46
CA GLU A 30 -23.06 1.73 -19.50
C GLU A 30 -22.54 3.00 -20.19
N PHE A 31 -23.43 3.96 -20.49
CA PHE A 31 -23.04 5.25 -21.05
C PHE A 31 -22.17 6.06 -20.09
N SER A 32 -22.47 6.08 -18.78
CA SER A 32 -21.65 6.86 -17.84
C SER A 32 -20.21 6.34 -17.77
N LEU A 33 -20.05 5.02 -17.69
CA LEU A 33 -18.75 4.32 -17.69
C LEU A 33 -17.97 4.57 -18.99
N LEU A 34 -18.65 4.51 -20.14
CA LEU A 34 -18.06 4.81 -21.44
C LEU A 34 -17.62 6.27 -21.52
N THR A 35 -18.44 7.21 -21.04
CA THR A 35 -18.11 8.63 -21.06
C THR A 35 -16.93 8.98 -20.16
N ASP A 36 -16.83 8.36 -18.99
CA ASP A 36 -15.69 8.57 -18.09
C ASP A 36 -14.42 7.96 -18.69
N ALA A 37 -14.49 6.75 -19.27
CA ALA A 37 -13.36 6.14 -19.97
C ALA A 37 -12.86 6.96 -21.17
N ILE A 38 -13.78 7.54 -21.96
CA ILE A 38 -13.44 8.39 -23.11
C ILE A 38 -12.85 9.73 -22.65
N THR A 39 -13.36 10.32 -21.56
CA THR A 39 -12.95 11.66 -21.12
C THR A 39 -11.69 11.68 -20.27
N GLU A 40 -11.40 10.62 -19.51
CA GLU A 40 -10.17 10.51 -18.72
C GLU A 40 -8.94 10.23 -19.61
N ASN A 41 -9.11 9.49 -20.71
CA ASN A 41 -8.00 9.10 -21.57
C ASN A 41 -7.85 10.03 -22.79
N LYS A 42 -6.84 10.91 -22.74
CA LYS A 42 -6.53 11.88 -23.81
C LYS A 42 -6.31 11.22 -25.18
N VAL A 43 -5.79 9.99 -25.23
CA VAL A 43 -5.55 9.27 -26.49
C VAL A 43 -6.88 8.80 -27.08
N VAL A 44 -7.75 8.20 -26.28
CA VAL A 44 -9.09 7.78 -26.71
C VAL A 44 -9.90 8.98 -27.18
N LEU A 45 -9.88 10.08 -26.41
CA LEU A 45 -10.54 11.32 -26.80
C LEU A 45 -10.04 11.84 -28.16
N SER A 46 -8.72 11.82 -28.39
CA SER A 46 -8.14 12.26 -29.67
C SER A 46 -8.52 11.35 -30.85
N LEU A 47 -8.61 10.03 -30.62
CA LEU A 47 -9.04 9.07 -31.63
C LEU A 47 -10.53 9.22 -31.97
N VAL A 48 -11.38 9.41 -30.96
CA VAL A 48 -12.81 9.66 -31.15
C VAL A 48 -13.05 10.98 -31.90
N LEU A 49 -12.32 12.05 -31.55
CA LEU A 49 -12.41 13.33 -32.25
C LEU A 49 -11.92 13.23 -33.70
N LEU A 50 -10.80 12.55 -33.94
CA LEU A 50 -10.30 12.31 -35.28
C LEU A 50 -11.34 11.53 -36.11
N TYR A 51 -11.92 10.49 -35.54
CA TYR A 51 -12.94 9.68 -36.19
C TYR A 51 -14.22 10.47 -36.52
N THR A 52 -14.74 11.29 -35.60
CA THR A 52 -15.93 12.12 -35.87
C THR A 52 -15.67 13.18 -36.94
N THR A 53 -14.46 13.76 -36.97
CA THR A 53 -14.08 14.70 -38.03
C THR A 53 -13.94 14.03 -39.41
N LEU A 54 -13.37 12.83 -39.46
CA LEU A 54 -13.22 12.06 -40.70
C LEU A 54 -14.58 11.62 -41.24
N THR A 55 -15.46 11.11 -40.39
CA THR A 55 -16.82 10.71 -40.79
C THR A 55 -17.67 11.89 -41.26
N ALA A 56 -17.61 13.04 -40.58
CA ALA A 56 -18.29 14.27 -41.03
C ALA A 56 -17.77 14.75 -42.41
N PHE A 57 -16.46 14.69 -42.64
CA PHE A 57 -15.86 15.03 -43.93
C PHE A 57 -16.31 14.08 -45.05
N LEU A 58 -16.39 12.78 -44.77
CA LEU A 58 -16.83 11.77 -45.72
C LEU A 58 -18.32 11.92 -46.09
N ILE A 59 -19.18 12.23 -45.11
CA ILE A 59 -20.61 12.53 -45.36
C ILE A 59 -20.73 13.77 -46.27
N TYR A 60 -19.91 14.79 -46.05
CA TYR A 60 -19.89 16.00 -46.88
C TYR A 60 -19.48 15.72 -48.33
N ILE A 61 -18.42 14.92 -48.54
CA ILE A 61 -18.00 14.50 -49.89
C ILE A 61 -19.08 13.65 -50.57
N GLY A 62 -19.71 12.72 -49.85
CA GLY A 62 -20.82 11.94 -50.36
C GLY A 62 -22.02 12.81 -50.79
N HIS A 63 -22.32 13.85 -50.01
CA HIS A 63 -23.35 14.83 -50.35
C HIS A 63 -23.00 15.65 -51.61
N LEU A 64 -21.74 16.08 -51.76
CA LEU A 64 -21.27 16.75 -52.99
C LEU A 64 -21.34 15.83 -54.21
N ALA A 65 -20.95 14.56 -54.06
CA ALA A 65 -21.04 13.56 -55.14
C ALA A 65 -22.50 13.31 -55.55
N TRP A 66 -23.41 13.21 -54.58
CA TRP A 66 -24.85 13.12 -54.82
C TRP A 66 -25.37 14.33 -55.60
N GLN A 67 -25.02 15.55 -55.17
CA GLN A 67 -25.41 16.77 -55.88
C GLN A 67 -24.89 16.79 -57.32
N ALA A 68 -23.63 16.39 -57.55
CA ALA A 68 -23.05 16.33 -58.89
C ALA A 68 -23.78 15.32 -59.80
N LEU A 69 -24.19 14.16 -59.28
CA LEU A 69 -24.92 13.13 -60.03
C LEU A 69 -26.35 13.56 -60.41
N PHE A 70 -27.06 14.27 -59.52
CA PHE A 70 -28.47 14.61 -59.70
C PHE A 70 -28.74 16.00 -60.28
N ILE A 71 -27.78 16.93 -60.24
CA ILE A 71 -27.96 18.30 -60.81
C ILE A 71 -27.66 18.34 -62.32
N THR A 72 -26.88 17.42 -62.87
CA THR A 72 -26.47 17.48 -64.29
C THR A 72 -27.34 16.67 -65.27
N LYS A 73 -28.40 15.99 -64.83
CA LYS A 73 -29.22 15.18 -65.74
C LYS A 73 -30.70 15.50 -65.59
N GLU A 74 -31.19 16.40 -66.44
CA GLU A 74 -32.57 16.34 -66.90
C GLU A 74 -32.86 14.93 -67.42
N ALA A 75 -34.02 14.43 -67.04
CA ALA A 75 -34.50 13.09 -67.31
C ALA A 75 -34.34 12.70 -68.79
N THR A 76 -33.56 11.65 -69.08
CA THR A 76 -33.85 10.72 -70.17
C THR A 76 -32.96 9.47 -70.12
N VAL A 77 -33.62 8.32 -70.33
CA VAL A 77 -33.09 6.99 -70.70
C VAL A 77 -32.73 5.99 -69.58
N GLN A 78 -33.77 5.21 -69.24
CA GLN A 78 -33.83 3.74 -69.27
C GLN A 78 -32.62 2.94 -68.73
N GLY A 79 -32.84 2.33 -67.54
CA GLY A 79 -32.71 0.88 -67.29
C GLY A 79 -31.35 0.17 -67.36
N SER A 80 -30.35 0.73 -68.04
CA SER A 80 -29.03 0.11 -68.26
C SER A 80 -27.89 1.09 -67.96
N LYS A 81 -27.98 2.35 -68.43
CA LYS A 81 -26.94 3.36 -68.15
C LYS A 81 -26.89 3.79 -66.68
N GLY A 82 -28.04 3.88 -66.02
CA GLY A 82 -28.12 4.16 -64.58
C GLY A 82 -27.53 3.05 -63.69
N LEU A 83 -27.58 1.78 -64.14
CA LEU A 83 -26.95 0.65 -63.44
C LEU A 83 -25.41 0.69 -63.52
N THR A 84 -24.85 1.15 -64.64
CA THR A 84 -23.40 1.37 -64.77
C THR A 84 -22.88 2.52 -63.90
N GLU A 85 -23.67 3.56 -63.65
CA GLU A 85 -23.29 4.68 -62.78
C GLU A 85 -23.41 4.35 -61.28
N LEU A 86 -24.15 3.28 -60.93
CA LEU A 86 -24.23 2.73 -59.57
C LEU A 86 -22.95 1.99 -59.14
N GLY A 87 -22.15 1.46 -60.09
CA GLY A 87 -20.89 0.77 -59.80
C GLY A 87 -19.85 1.68 -59.13
N PRO A 88 -19.45 2.82 -59.75
CA PRO A 88 -18.51 3.77 -59.17
C PRO A 88 -18.97 4.37 -57.83
N PHE A 89 -20.28 4.54 -57.66
CA PHE A 89 -20.87 4.96 -56.38
C PHE A 89 -20.71 3.88 -55.31
N GLY A 90 -20.96 2.61 -55.65
CA GLY A 90 -20.70 1.46 -54.80
C GLY A 90 -19.23 1.31 -54.42
N ASP A 91 -18.31 1.56 -55.35
CA ASP A 91 -16.85 1.52 -55.09
C ASP A 91 -16.41 2.63 -54.12
N PHE A 92 -16.98 3.84 -54.24
CA PHE A 92 -16.75 4.92 -53.27
C PHE A 92 -17.29 4.53 -51.88
N PHE A 93 -18.54 4.06 -51.81
CA PHE A 93 -19.13 3.64 -50.54
C PHE A 93 -18.36 2.47 -49.90
N GLY A 94 -17.97 1.45 -50.66
CA GLY A 94 -17.18 0.33 -50.17
C GLY A 94 -15.77 0.74 -49.73
N GLY A 95 -15.11 1.60 -50.50
CA GLY A 95 -13.78 2.14 -50.20
C GLY A 95 -13.75 3.03 -48.96
N VAL A 96 -14.86 3.72 -48.64
CA VAL A 96 -15.00 4.56 -47.45
C VAL A 96 -15.49 3.78 -46.24
N THR A 97 -16.50 2.93 -46.42
CA THR A 97 -17.18 2.23 -45.31
C THR A 97 -16.25 1.24 -44.62
N ASN A 98 -15.41 0.53 -45.36
CA ASN A 98 -14.51 -0.48 -44.78
C ASN A 98 -13.47 0.13 -43.81
N PRO A 99 -12.70 1.18 -44.18
CA PRO A 99 -11.81 1.88 -43.24
C PRO A 99 -12.54 2.50 -42.06
N VAL A 100 -13.75 3.04 -42.25
CA VAL A 100 -14.56 3.63 -41.18
C VAL A 100 -14.95 2.56 -40.16
N ILE A 101 -15.50 1.42 -40.61
CA ILE A 101 -15.83 0.29 -39.74
C ILE A 101 -14.56 -0.24 -39.03
N GLY A 102 -13.44 -0.35 -39.75
CA GLY A 102 -12.15 -0.75 -39.18
C GLY A 102 -11.67 0.21 -38.08
N ALA A 103 -11.83 1.51 -38.28
CA ALA A 103 -11.48 2.53 -37.28
C ALA A 103 -12.37 2.45 -36.04
N ILE A 104 -13.69 2.23 -36.19
CA ILE A 104 -14.58 1.98 -35.05
C ILE A 104 -14.10 0.75 -34.27
N GLY A 105 -13.80 -0.36 -34.98
CA GLY A 105 -13.30 -1.59 -34.36
C GLY A 105 -12.00 -1.37 -33.58
N PHE A 106 -11.07 -0.58 -34.14
CA PHE A 106 -9.82 -0.23 -33.48
C PHE A 106 -10.03 0.63 -32.22
N ILE A 107 -10.92 1.61 -32.28
CA ILE A 107 -11.26 2.45 -31.11
C ILE A 107 -11.93 1.61 -30.02
N ALA A 108 -12.89 0.77 -30.40
CA ALA A 108 -13.57 -0.14 -29.48
C ALA A 108 -12.57 -1.08 -28.79
N LEU A 109 -11.68 -1.73 -29.55
CA LEU A 109 -10.62 -2.59 -29.01
C LEU A 109 -9.68 -1.84 -28.07
N THR A 110 -9.29 -0.61 -28.42
CA THR A 110 -8.44 0.23 -27.57
C THR A 110 -9.12 0.54 -26.24
N ILE A 111 -10.40 0.90 -26.27
CA ILE A 111 -11.20 1.12 -25.06
C ILE A 111 -11.28 -0.16 -24.23
N THR A 112 -11.57 -1.30 -24.87
CA THR A 112 -11.63 -2.60 -24.20
C THR A 112 -10.31 -2.94 -23.49
N ILE A 113 -9.16 -2.73 -24.14
CA ILE A 113 -7.84 -2.98 -23.52
C ILE A 113 -7.63 -2.06 -22.32
N ILE A 114 -7.96 -0.77 -22.42
CA ILE A 114 -7.84 0.17 -21.30
C ILE A 114 -8.71 -0.27 -20.13
N MET A 115 -9.97 -0.64 -20.39
CA MET A 115 -10.88 -1.15 -19.35
C MET A 115 -10.34 -2.42 -18.71
N GLN A 116 -9.85 -3.38 -19.51
CA GLN A 116 -9.23 -4.61 -19.01
C GLN A 116 -8.00 -4.32 -18.15
N THR A 117 -7.14 -3.36 -18.52
CA THR A 117 -5.97 -3.01 -17.70
C THR A 117 -6.35 -2.35 -16.38
N LYS A 118 -7.39 -1.50 -16.37
CA LYS A 118 -7.93 -0.90 -15.14
C LYS A 118 -8.52 -1.97 -14.23
N GLN A 119 -9.36 -2.85 -14.79
CA GLN A 119 -9.93 -3.97 -14.07
C GLN A 119 -8.85 -4.90 -13.51
N ASN A 120 -7.84 -5.25 -14.30
CA ASN A 120 -6.74 -6.10 -13.84
C ASN A 120 -5.97 -5.49 -12.66
N ASN A 121 -5.76 -4.16 -12.67
CA ASN A 121 -5.14 -3.46 -11.54
C ASN A 121 -6.03 -3.47 -10.29
N GLU A 122 -7.35 -3.29 -10.45
CA GLU A 122 -8.31 -3.40 -9.35
C GLU A 122 -8.37 -4.83 -8.79
N THR A 123 -8.38 -5.84 -9.66
CA THR A 123 -8.31 -7.26 -9.28
C THR A 123 -7.00 -7.57 -8.56
N ALA A 124 -5.86 -7.05 -9.02
CA ALA A 124 -4.58 -7.22 -8.33
C ALA A 124 -4.61 -6.61 -6.92
N LYS A 125 -5.27 -5.45 -6.75
CA LYS A 125 -5.48 -4.82 -5.45
C LYS A 125 -6.37 -5.68 -4.55
N GLN A 126 -7.48 -6.18 -5.07
CA GLN A 126 -8.38 -7.08 -4.33
C GLN A 126 -7.65 -8.37 -3.90
N ASN A 127 -6.89 -8.99 -4.80
CA ASN A 127 -6.11 -10.20 -4.50
C ASN A 127 -5.07 -9.96 -3.40
N PHE A 128 -4.40 -8.80 -3.42
CA PHE A 128 -3.49 -8.40 -2.36
C PHE A 128 -4.25 -8.24 -1.02
N GLU A 129 -5.36 -7.50 -1.01
CA GLU A 129 -6.16 -7.28 0.20
C GLU A 129 -6.67 -8.61 0.77
N SER A 130 -7.20 -9.50 -0.07
CA SER A 130 -7.60 -10.85 0.34
C SER A 130 -6.43 -11.64 0.91
N SER A 131 -5.25 -11.61 0.28
CA SER A 131 -4.05 -12.27 0.81
C SER A 131 -3.62 -11.70 2.16
N PHE A 132 -3.71 -10.38 2.33
CA PHE A 132 -3.42 -9.69 3.59
C PHE A 132 -4.36 -10.14 4.71
N TYR A 133 -5.67 -10.12 4.47
CA TYR A 133 -6.64 -10.58 5.46
C TYR A 133 -6.54 -12.08 5.74
N ASN A 134 -6.20 -12.90 4.75
CA ASN A 134 -5.92 -14.32 4.96
C ASN A 134 -4.72 -14.52 5.89
N LEU A 135 -3.63 -13.76 5.71
CA LEU A 135 -2.48 -13.85 6.62
C LEU A 135 -2.79 -13.28 8.02
N LEU A 136 -3.65 -12.26 8.13
CA LEU A 136 -4.16 -11.78 9.42
C LEU A 136 -5.00 -12.84 10.13
N ASN A 137 -5.86 -13.55 9.39
CA ASN A 137 -6.62 -14.66 9.95
C ASN A 137 -5.71 -15.81 10.37
N LEU A 138 -4.70 -16.13 9.55
CA LEU A 138 -3.67 -17.10 9.91
C LEU A 138 -2.92 -16.67 11.18
N GLN A 139 -2.62 -15.37 11.32
CA GLN A 139 -2.03 -14.83 12.54
C GLN A 139 -2.94 -15.14 13.73
N ASN A 140 -4.22 -14.75 13.69
CA ASN A 140 -5.16 -15.02 14.77
C ASN A 140 -5.29 -16.52 15.08
N ASN A 141 -5.33 -17.39 14.07
CA ASN A 141 -5.33 -18.84 14.26
C ASN A 141 -4.04 -19.33 14.95
N ILE A 142 -2.87 -18.81 14.58
CA ILE A 142 -1.61 -19.13 15.26
C ILE A 142 -1.67 -18.67 16.72
N ILE A 143 -2.19 -17.47 16.99
CA ILE A 143 -2.41 -17.02 18.38
C ILE A 143 -3.31 -18.03 19.09
N GLU A 144 -4.50 -18.32 18.59
CA GLU A 144 -5.50 -19.15 19.29
C GLU A 144 -4.97 -20.55 19.65
N ASN A 145 -4.11 -21.11 18.82
CA ASN A 145 -3.49 -22.42 19.03
C ASN A 145 -2.15 -22.36 19.79
N LEU A 146 -1.66 -21.16 20.13
CA LEU A 146 -0.40 -21.00 20.84
C LEU A 146 -0.55 -21.42 22.30
N GLU A 147 0.27 -22.37 22.75
CA GLU A 147 0.29 -22.85 24.12
C GLU A 147 1.66 -22.63 24.77
N PHE A 148 1.66 -22.11 25.99
CA PHE A 148 2.85 -21.96 26.82
C PHE A 148 2.51 -22.30 28.27
N ASN A 149 3.14 -23.36 28.80
CA ASN A 149 3.00 -23.79 30.20
C ASN A 149 1.52 -23.79 30.64
N GLU A 150 0.68 -24.56 29.93
CA GLU A 150 -0.77 -24.74 30.14
C GLU A 150 -1.64 -23.50 29.88
N SER A 151 -1.04 -22.34 29.60
CA SER A 151 -1.77 -21.15 29.14
C SER A 151 -1.92 -21.20 27.63
N ARG A 152 -3.08 -20.77 27.13
CA ARG A 152 -3.40 -20.75 25.70
C ARG A 152 -3.60 -19.33 25.18
N ALA A 153 -3.51 -19.20 23.86
CA ALA A 153 -3.78 -17.97 23.14
C ALA A 153 -2.91 -16.79 23.61
N ARG A 154 -3.52 -15.61 23.73
CA ARG A 154 -2.81 -14.40 24.18
C ARG A 154 -2.27 -14.51 25.61
N LEU A 155 -2.92 -15.33 26.46
CA LEU A 155 -2.48 -15.52 27.85
C LEU A 155 -1.12 -16.20 27.93
N SER A 156 -0.71 -16.93 26.90
CA SER A 156 0.62 -17.53 26.79
C SER A 156 1.74 -16.48 26.88
N PHE A 157 1.57 -15.31 26.25
CA PHE A 157 2.53 -14.20 26.36
C PHE A 157 2.55 -13.61 27.76
N THR A 158 1.37 -13.42 28.36
CA THR A 158 1.24 -12.94 29.75
C THR A 158 1.90 -13.90 30.74
N LYS A 159 1.66 -15.20 30.56
CA LYS A 159 2.24 -16.28 31.38
C LYS A 159 3.76 -16.30 31.26
N PHE A 160 4.29 -16.27 30.04
CA PHE A 160 5.73 -16.19 29.78
C PHE A 160 6.38 -15.01 30.51
N LEU A 161 5.82 -13.80 30.38
CA LEU A 161 6.35 -12.61 31.04
C LEU A 161 6.25 -12.69 32.57
N THR A 162 5.15 -13.24 33.09
CA THR A 162 4.88 -13.30 34.54
C THR A 162 5.77 -14.35 35.24
N GLU A 163 5.88 -15.56 34.68
CA GLU A 163 6.70 -16.63 35.24
C GLU A 163 8.19 -16.27 35.25
N ASN A 164 8.64 -15.54 34.23
CA ASN A 164 10.04 -15.15 34.09
C ASN A 164 10.32 -13.72 34.61
N SER A 165 9.36 -13.10 35.31
CA SER A 165 9.43 -11.72 35.80
C SER A 165 10.68 -11.45 36.64
N LYS A 166 11.14 -12.41 37.46
CA LYS A 166 12.35 -12.26 38.28
C LYS A 166 13.62 -12.00 37.45
N VAL A 167 13.70 -12.59 36.26
CA VAL A 167 14.86 -12.47 35.36
C VAL A 167 14.64 -11.35 34.34
N LEU A 168 13.42 -11.20 33.84
CA LEU A 168 13.03 -10.17 32.89
C LEU A 168 12.99 -8.76 33.50
N TYR A 169 12.65 -8.67 34.78
CA TYR A 169 12.48 -7.44 35.54
C TYR A 169 13.07 -7.58 36.95
N PRO A 170 14.40 -7.72 37.09
CA PRO A 170 15.03 -7.96 38.38
C PRO A 170 14.85 -6.77 39.31
N CYS A 171 14.40 -6.99 40.55
CA CYS A 171 14.22 -5.92 41.54
C CYS A 171 15.54 -5.26 41.98
N ALA A 172 16.67 -5.98 41.88
CA ALA A 172 17.97 -5.45 42.25
C ALA A 172 18.41 -4.35 41.27
N THR A 173 18.84 -3.21 41.81
CA THR A 173 19.51 -2.17 41.04
C THR A 173 20.93 -2.63 40.76
N TYR A 174 21.33 -2.71 39.49
CA TYR A 174 22.71 -2.95 39.13
C TYR A 174 23.60 -1.84 39.74
N SER A 175 24.75 -2.22 40.30
CA SER A 175 25.68 -1.27 40.92
C SER A 175 26.09 -0.16 39.93
N LYS A 176 26.13 1.10 40.40
CA LYS A 176 26.36 2.32 39.60
C LYS A 176 27.64 2.33 38.75
N SER A 177 28.57 1.39 38.98
CA SER A 177 29.88 1.32 38.32
C SER A 177 29.96 0.34 37.13
N VAL A 178 28.91 -0.44 36.82
CA VAL A 178 28.96 -1.45 35.75
C VAL A 178 28.28 -0.95 34.47
N LYS A 179 29.02 -0.87 33.36
CA LYS A 179 28.44 -0.65 32.03
C LYS A 179 27.62 -1.88 31.63
N ILE A 180 26.29 -1.80 31.73
CA ILE A 180 25.40 -2.86 31.27
C ILE A 180 25.32 -2.80 29.75
N LYS A 181 26.02 -3.72 29.07
CA LYS A 181 25.94 -3.86 27.61
C LYS A 181 24.71 -4.65 27.14
N LYS A 182 24.22 -5.55 28.00
CA LYS A 182 23.13 -6.50 27.79
C LYS A 182 22.40 -6.71 29.11
N SER A 183 21.08 -6.55 29.14
CA SER A 183 20.27 -6.78 30.34
C SER A 183 20.07 -8.27 30.61
N SER A 184 19.65 -8.62 31.83
CA SER A 184 19.21 -9.98 32.14
C SER A 184 18.08 -10.45 31.23
N ALA A 185 17.17 -9.54 30.86
CA ALA A 185 16.07 -9.84 29.94
C ALA A 185 16.57 -10.24 28.55
N TYR A 186 17.58 -9.53 28.01
CA TYR A 186 18.19 -9.89 26.73
C TYR A 186 18.87 -11.25 26.79
N ILE A 187 19.70 -11.49 27.82
CA ILE A 187 20.45 -12.75 27.94
C ILE A 187 19.47 -13.92 28.07
N PHE A 188 18.48 -13.79 28.95
CA PHE A 188 17.44 -14.79 29.14
C PHE A 188 16.66 -15.06 27.87
N TYR A 189 16.12 -14.01 27.23
CA TYR A 189 15.31 -14.20 26.03
C TYR A 189 16.13 -14.76 24.88
N LYS A 190 17.39 -14.36 24.72
CA LYS A 190 18.29 -14.91 23.70
C LYS A 190 18.48 -16.42 23.88
N ASN A 191 18.74 -16.87 25.10
CA ASN A 191 18.88 -18.30 25.41
C ASN A 191 17.56 -19.06 25.21
N PHE A 192 16.46 -18.49 25.71
CA PHE A 192 15.12 -19.05 25.51
C PHE A 192 14.78 -19.17 24.02
N ASN A 193 15.10 -18.16 23.20
CA ASN A 193 14.84 -18.19 21.77
C ASN A 193 15.69 -19.25 21.05
N SER A 194 16.95 -19.47 21.46
CA SER A 194 17.78 -20.54 20.89
C SER A 194 17.31 -21.94 21.28
N GLU A 195 16.75 -22.12 22.47
CA GLU A 195 16.33 -23.43 22.99
C GLU A 195 14.86 -23.76 22.69
N SER A 196 14.01 -22.75 22.47
CA SER A 196 12.55 -22.88 22.38
C SER A 196 11.94 -22.00 21.28
N ASN A 197 12.67 -21.81 20.16
CA ASN A 197 12.18 -21.06 19.00
C ASN A 197 10.82 -21.55 18.49
N ASP A 198 10.48 -22.82 18.70
CA ASP A 198 9.23 -23.39 18.24
C ASP A 198 8.00 -22.83 18.99
N ARG A 199 8.16 -22.29 20.21
CA ARG A 199 7.03 -21.81 21.02
C ARG A 199 6.42 -20.51 20.49
N PHE A 200 7.24 -19.49 20.23
CA PHE A 200 6.77 -18.18 19.71
C PHE A 200 7.30 -17.86 18.31
N GLY A 201 8.28 -18.61 17.79
CA GLY A 201 8.92 -18.30 16.52
C GLY A 201 7.98 -18.40 15.33
N HIS A 202 7.03 -19.34 15.31
CA HIS A 202 6.03 -19.43 14.24
C HIS A 202 5.12 -18.19 14.20
N TYR A 203 4.71 -17.71 15.37
CA TYR A 203 3.94 -16.48 15.52
C TYR A 203 4.72 -15.27 14.96
N PHE A 204 6.00 -15.12 15.34
CA PHE A 204 6.81 -13.98 14.90
C PHE A 204 7.19 -14.07 13.42
N ARG A 205 7.43 -15.27 12.89
CA ARG A 205 7.68 -15.50 11.46
C ARG A 205 6.48 -15.12 10.60
N ASN A 206 5.26 -15.44 11.03
CA ASN A 206 4.07 -15.02 10.31
C ASN A 206 3.85 -13.51 10.40
N LEU A 207 4.08 -12.90 11.57
CA LEU A 207 4.03 -11.45 11.73
C LEU A 207 5.04 -10.72 10.83
N TYR A 208 6.28 -11.21 10.76
CA TYR A 208 7.30 -10.74 9.81
C TYR A 208 6.82 -10.89 8.37
N ARG A 209 6.24 -12.05 8.01
CA ARG A 209 5.74 -12.30 6.64
C ARG A 209 4.67 -11.31 6.23
N ILE A 210 3.74 -10.95 7.13
CA ILE A 210 2.70 -9.94 6.85
C ILE A 210 3.36 -8.58 6.59
N LEU A 211 4.25 -8.14 7.47
CA LEU A 211 4.97 -6.87 7.29
C LEU A 211 5.80 -6.86 6.01
N LYS A 212 6.46 -7.98 5.70
CA LYS A 212 7.26 -8.13 4.50
C LYS A 212 6.41 -8.08 3.24
N MET A 213 5.23 -8.69 3.26
CA MET A 213 4.26 -8.59 2.16
C MET A 213 3.76 -7.15 1.94
N ILE A 214 3.50 -6.41 3.03
CA ILE A 214 3.17 -4.98 2.95
C ILE A 214 4.35 -4.20 2.34
N ASP A 215 5.57 -4.48 2.80
CA ASP A 215 6.78 -3.78 2.38
C ASP A 215 7.13 -4.02 0.92
N ASP A 216 7.00 -5.26 0.44
CA ASP A 216 7.30 -5.65 -0.94
C ASP A 216 6.20 -5.20 -1.93
N SER A 217 5.04 -4.74 -1.43
CA SER A 217 3.94 -4.28 -2.29
C SER A 217 4.31 -3.01 -3.08
N LYS A 218 3.63 -2.79 -4.21
CA LYS A 218 3.81 -1.59 -5.07
C LYS A 218 3.07 -0.35 -4.55
N TYR A 219 2.43 -0.43 -3.38
CA TYR A 219 1.67 0.70 -2.84
C TYR A 219 2.56 1.86 -2.39
N ALA A 220 1.96 3.04 -2.34
CA ALA A 220 2.58 4.20 -1.70
C ALA A 220 2.79 3.94 -0.20
N TYR A 221 3.81 4.58 0.38
CA TYR A 221 4.17 4.41 1.79
C TYR A 221 2.99 4.64 2.75
N GLU A 222 2.13 5.62 2.49
CA GLU A 222 0.98 5.88 3.38
C GLU A 222 -0.01 4.71 3.41
N THR A 223 -0.28 4.09 2.26
CA THR A 223 -1.13 2.88 2.20
C THR A 223 -0.48 1.72 2.93
N LYS A 224 0.83 1.49 2.74
CA LYS A 224 1.59 0.46 3.48
C LYS A 224 1.51 0.69 4.98
N LYS A 225 1.73 1.93 5.42
CA LYS A 225 1.62 2.35 6.81
C LYS A 225 0.22 2.12 7.38
N ASN A 226 -0.84 2.38 6.61
CA ASN A 226 -2.20 2.11 7.04
C ASN A 226 -2.48 0.61 7.21
N LEU A 227 -2.00 -0.23 6.31
CA LEU A 227 -2.09 -1.69 6.46
C LEU A 227 -1.33 -2.18 7.70
N ALA A 228 -0.12 -1.67 7.92
CA ALA A 228 0.65 -2.00 9.11
C ALA A 228 -0.02 -1.51 10.41
N ARG A 229 -0.73 -0.37 10.38
CA ARG A 229 -1.57 0.09 11.50
C ARG A 229 -2.72 -0.89 11.80
N VAL A 230 -3.36 -1.44 10.77
CA VAL A 230 -4.41 -2.46 10.94
C VAL A 230 -3.83 -3.70 11.63
N LEU A 231 -2.67 -4.19 11.16
CA LEU A 231 -1.97 -5.30 11.81
C LEU A 231 -1.59 -4.96 13.26
N ARG A 232 -0.99 -3.80 13.49
CA ARG A 232 -0.56 -3.34 14.83
C ARG A 232 -1.73 -3.29 15.82
N ALA A 233 -2.92 -2.90 15.37
CA ALA A 233 -4.11 -2.83 16.22
C ALA A 233 -4.56 -4.19 16.77
N GLN A 234 -4.10 -5.31 16.19
CA GLN A 234 -4.43 -6.66 16.67
C GLN A 234 -3.50 -7.17 17.78
N LEU A 235 -2.36 -6.50 18.01
CA LEU A 235 -1.32 -6.94 18.93
C LEU A 235 -1.58 -6.40 20.34
N SER A 236 -1.59 -7.28 21.34
CA SER A 236 -1.66 -6.87 22.74
C SER A 236 -0.33 -6.28 23.26
N MET A 237 -0.37 -5.60 24.40
CA MET A 237 0.83 -5.05 25.04
C MET A 237 1.89 -6.12 25.33
N ASP A 238 1.46 -7.31 25.77
CA ASP A 238 2.36 -8.42 26.10
C ASP A 238 3.00 -9.00 24.84
N GLU A 239 2.23 -9.13 23.76
CA GLU A 239 2.74 -9.50 22.44
C GLU A 239 3.78 -8.48 21.95
N LEU A 240 3.48 -7.17 22.05
CA LEU A 240 4.43 -6.11 21.68
C LEU A 240 5.70 -6.13 22.54
N THR A 241 5.58 -6.50 23.82
CA THR A 241 6.72 -6.58 24.75
C THR A 241 7.66 -7.73 24.36
N VAL A 242 7.11 -8.91 24.08
CA VAL A 242 7.91 -10.06 23.65
C VAL A 242 8.42 -9.86 22.22
N LEU A 243 7.64 -9.25 21.34
CA LEU A 243 8.06 -8.86 19.98
C LEU A 243 9.28 -7.94 20.02
N PHE A 244 9.27 -6.94 20.92
CA PHE A 244 10.41 -6.05 21.10
C PHE A 244 11.65 -6.82 21.53
N LEU A 245 11.55 -7.75 22.50
CA LEU A 245 12.66 -8.65 22.86
C LEU A 245 13.14 -9.45 21.65
N ASN A 246 12.21 -10.04 20.89
CA ASN A 246 12.52 -10.87 19.73
C ASN A 246 13.34 -10.12 18.67
N CYS A 247 13.06 -8.83 18.50
CA CYS A 247 13.72 -7.99 17.51
C CYS A 247 14.97 -7.26 18.06
N LEU A 248 15.43 -7.56 19.28
CA LEU A 248 16.69 -7.02 19.77
C LEU A 248 17.89 -7.57 18.96
N PRO A 249 18.98 -6.79 18.87
CA PRO A 249 20.16 -7.18 18.09
C PRO A 249 20.74 -8.57 18.38
N GLY A 250 20.80 -9.40 17.34
CA GLY A 250 21.38 -10.73 17.38
C GLY A 250 20.55 -11.77 18.12
N ILE A 251 19.21 -11.64 18.09
CA ILE A 251 18.26 -12.62 18.64
C ILE A 251 17.53 -13.37 17.54
N CYS A 252 16.70 -12.70 16.74
CA CYS A 252 15.91 -13.34 15.68
C CYS A 252 16.62 -13.33 14.32
N ASP A 253 17.14 -12.18 13.90
CA ASP A 253 17.79 -11.97 12.61
C ASP A 253 18.86 -10.87 12.69
N GLU A 254 19.42 -10.49 11.53
CA GLU A 254 20.41 -9.41 11.40
C GLU A 254 19.80 -7.99 11.46
N GLY A 255 18.52 -7.86 11.81
CA GLY A 255 17.79 -6.59 11.94
C GLY A 255 16.75 -6.34 10.86
N GLU A 256 16.47 -7.29 9.97
CA GLU A 256 15.46 -7.13 8.93
C GLU A 256 14.06 -6.92 9.52
N PHE A 257 13.66 -7.78 10.47
CA PHE A 257 12.37 -7.63 11.13
C PHE A 257 12.30 -6.36 11.97
N ALA A 258 13.39 -6.04 12.69
CA ALA A 258 13.50 -4.80 13.44
C ALA A 258 13.33 -3.55 12.55
N SER A 259 13.93 -3.54 11.36
CA SER A 259 13.79 -2.46 10.38
C SER A 259 12.34 -2.24 9.96
N LEU A 260 11.57 -3.31 9.73
CA LEU A 260 10.14 -3.21 9.40
C LEU A 260 9.33 -2.65 10.58
N LEU A 261 9.62 -3.08 11.81
CA LEU A 261 8.98 -2.53 13.01
C LEU A 261 9.24 -1.02 13.15
N ILE A 262 10.46 -0.57 12.83
CA ILE A 262 10.86 0.83 12.87
C ILE A 262 10.14 1.62 11.77
N GLU A 263 10.19 1.16 10.53
CA GLU A 263 9.61 1.84 9.36
C GLU A 263 8.09 2.04 9.50
N TYR A 264 7.40 1.03 10.02
CA TYR A 264 5.95 1.03 10.18
C TYR A 264 5.46 1.40 11.58
N GLN A 265 6.37 1.77 12.48
CA GLN A 265 6.05 2.26 13.83
C GLN A 265 5.23 1.24 14.64
N MET A 266 5.67 -0.02 14.58
CA MET A 266 4.92 -1.17 15.12
C MET A 266 4.79 -1.16 16.65
N LEU A 267 5.67 -0.44 17.36
CA LEU A 267 5.73 -0.38 18.82
C LEU A 267 5.08 0.91 19.39
N GLU A 268 4.24 1.61 18.61
CA GLU A 268 3.61 2.87 19.02
C GLU A 268 2.85 2.79 20.35
N HIS A 269 2.25 1.64 20.66
CA HIS A 269 1.49 1.44 21.90
C HIS A 269 2.28 0.76 23.02
N LEU A 270 3.55 0.43 22.82
CA LEU A 270 4.37 -0.19 23.86
C LEU A 270 4.63 0.82 24.98
N SER A 271 4.28 0.49 26.23
CA SER A 271 4.55 1.38 27.36
C SER A 271 6.04 1.47 27.63
N ILE A 272 6.54 2.68 27.88
CA ILE A 272 7.95 2.94 28.15
C ILE A 272 8.02 3.82 29.38
N GLN A 273 8.78 3.38 30.38
CA GLN A 273 9.08 4.13 31.58
C GLN A 273 10.55 4.02 31.89
N ARG A 274 11.19 5.11 32.29
CA ARG A 274 12.57 5.07 32.77
C ARG A 274 12.62 4.35 34.12
N HIS A 275 13.63 3.51 34.30
CA HIS A 275 13.95 2.92 35.61
C HIS A 275 14.89 3.84 36.41
N GLY A 276 14.51 4.12 37.66
CA GLY A 276 15.29 4.96 38.59
C GLY A 276 14.87 6.44 38.61
N ALA A 277 14.97 7.08 39.78
CA ALA A 277 14.45 8.43 40.04
C ALA A 277 15.50 9.56 39.91
N GLU A 278 16.78 9.25 39.73
CA GLU A 278 17.84 10.28 39.82
C GLU A 278 17.88 11.24 38.62
N SER A 279 18.37 12.47 38.87
CA SER A 279 18.63 13.48 37.84
C SER A 279 19.65 12.95 36.83
N ILE A 280 19.32 13.07 35.54
CA ILE A 280 20.17 12.56 34.48
C ILE A 280 21.33 13.50 34.26
N THR A 281 22.54 13.05 34.61
CA THR A 281 23.78 13.69 34.17
C THR A 281 24.28 13.02 32.88
N ARG A 282 24.99 13.77 32.02
CA ARG A 282 25.57 13.25 30.77
C ARG A 282 26.47 12.02 30.99
N LYS A 283 27.09 11.90 32.18
CA LYS A 283 27.93 10.76 32.59
C LYS A 283 27.14 9.50 32.96
N ASN A 284 25.98 9.63 33.61
CA ASN A 284 25.20 8.48 34.09
C ASN A 284 24.16 7.99 33.08
N PHE A 285 23.92 8.76 32.02
CA PHE A 285 22.88 8.47 31.03
C PHE A 285 23.07 7.12 30.31
N ARG A 286 24.30 6.70 30.02
CA ARG A 286 24.59 5.40 29.38
C ARG A 286 24.29 4.18 30.26
N ASN A 287 24.07 4.39 31.56
CA ASN A 287 23.69 3.36 32.52
C ASN A 287 22.19 3.40 32.83
N THR A 288 21.40 4.20 32.09
CA THR A 288 19.96 4.22 32.25
C THR A 288 19.33 2.94 31.70
N GLU A 289 18.35 2.45 32.43
CA GLU A 289 17.52 1.33 32.04
C GLU A 289 16.09 1.81 31.81
N PHE A 290 15.38 1.11 30.95
CA PHE A 290 14.00 1.37 30.58
C PHE A 290 13.17 0.13 30.88
N ILE A 291 11.99 0.39 31.41
CA ILE A 291 10.92 -0.55 31.65
C ILE A 291 10.03 -0.51 30.42
N MET A 292 9.98 -1.61 29.67
CA MET A 292 9.13 -1.73 28.49
C MET A 292 7.95 -2.65 28.82
N GLY A 293 6.75 -2.26 28.40
CA GLY A 293 5.52 -3.03 28.67
C GLY A 293 5.16 -3.15 30.16
N GLY A 294 5.89 -2.47 31.05
CA GLY A 294 5.81 -2.67 32.50
C GLY A 294 6.37 -4.02 32.99
N LYS A 295 6.96 -4.84 32.11
CA LYS A 295 7.27 -6.25 32.39
C LYS A 295 8.70 -6.67 32.11
N ILE A 296 9.46 -5.87 31.36
CA ILE A 296 10.86 -6.17 31.05
C ILE A 296 11.74 -4.95 31.33
N ARG A 297 12.99 -5.18 31.75
CA ARG A 297 14.01 -4.15 31.91
C ARG A 297 15.11 -4.30 30.88
N VAL A 298 15.38 -3.24 30.13
CA VAL A 298 16.41 -3.19 29.10
C VAL A 298 17.27 -1.94 29.24
N SER A 299 18.53 -2.04 28.84
CA SER A 299 19.48 -0.92 28.89
C SER A 299 19.25 0.07 27.75
N CYS A 300 19.62 1.33 27.98
CA CYS A 300 19.69 2.37 26.93
C CYS A 300 20.54 1.93 25.73
N GLN A 301 21.58 1.12 25.94
CA GLN A 301 22.45 0.62 24.86
C GLN A 301 21.71 -0.37 23.94
N GLU A 302 20.88 -1.25 24.50
CA GLU A 302 20.10 -2.20 23.70
C GLU A 302 19.05 -1.49 22.86
N ILE A 303 18.35 -0.51 23.43
CA ILE A 303 17.37 0.30 22.69
C ILE A 303 18.07 1.13 21.61
N SER A 304 19.24 1.72 21.93
CA SER A 304 20.02 2.47 20.93
C SER A 304 20.43 1.59 19.76
N ARG A 305 20.97 0.39 20.03
CA ARG A 305 21.34 -0.55 18.96
C ARG A 305 20.13 -1.03 18.16
N TYR A 306 19.00 -1.26 18.81
CA TYR A 306 17.75 -1.61 18.13
C TYR A 306 17.32 -0.50 17.16
N LEU A 307 17.28 0.75 17.63
CA LEU A 307 16.87 1.89 16.82
C LEU A 307 17.86 2.21 15.68
N SER A 308 19.13 1.81 15.80
CA SER A 308 20.12 1.95 14.72
C SER A 308 20.04 0.86 13.64
N MET A 309 19.14 -0.12 13.76
CA MET A 309 19.00 -1.21 12.76
C MET A 309 18.30 -0.78 11.47
N ASP A 310 17.66 0.39 11.44
CA ASP A 310 17.12 0.94 10.19
C ASP A 310 18.27 1.42 9.29
N THR A 311 18.67 0.58 8.35
CA THR A 311 19.79 0.82 7.43
C THR A 311 19.38 1.54 6.14
N LYS A 312 18.08 1.71 5.87
CA LYS A 312 17.61 2.18 4.56
C LYS A 312 17.04 3.59 4.58
N ARG A 313 16.35 4.02 5.64
CA ARG A 313 15.53 5.26 5.59
C ARG A 313 15.31 5.97 6.92
N TYR A 314 16.22 5.85 7.89
CA TYR A 314 16.18 6.71 9.07
C TYR A 314 16.62 8.16 8.74
N SER A 315 15.80 8.85 7.94
CA SER A 315 15.80 10.30 7.90
C SER A 315 15.28 10.76 9.26
N TYR A 316 16.01 11.67 9.91
CA TYR A 316 15.72 12.35 11.19
C TYR A 316 14.29 12.96 11.35
N LYS A 317 13.36 12.71 10.42
CA LYS A 317 12.00 13.25 10.32
C LYS A 317 10.90 12.42 10.99
N THR A 318 11.08 11.14 11.33
CA THR A 318 10.11 10.43 12.18
C THR A 318 10.58 10.50 13.64
N THR A 319 9.86 11.27 14.45
CA THR A 319 10.33 11.78 15.74
C THR A 319 10.53 10.74 16.84
N SER A 320 10.53 9.43 16.55
CA SER A 320 10.34 8.38 17.57
C SER A 320 10.66 6.95 17.12
N GLY A 321 11.14 6.73 15.89
CA GLY A 321 11.43 5.39 15.35
C GLY A 321 10.23 4.44 15.41
N ALA A 322 10.46 3.20 15.85
CA ALA A 322 9.43 2.16 16.03
C ALA A 322 8.27 2.59 16.95
N PHE A 323 8.46 3.61 17.80
CA PHE A 323 7.50 4.04 18.80
C PHE A 323 6.52 5.12 18.31
N GLY A 324 6.56 5.55 17.05
CA GLY A 324 5.47 6.35 16.46
C GLY A 324 5.04 7.56 17.29
N ARG A 325 3.75 7.75 17.55
CA ARG A 325 3.23 8.86 18.39
C ARG A 325 3.10 8.50 19.87
N ASN A 326 3.92 7.59 20.37
CA ASN A 326 3.92 7.23 21.79
C ASN A 326 4.12 8.48 22.67
N THR A 327 3.24 8.64 23.65
CA THR A 327 3.16 9.84 24.51
C THR A 327 4.05 9.79 25.73
N SER A 328 4.86 8.73 25.91
CA SER A 328 5.77 8.62 27.04
C SER A 328 6.76 9.80 27.06
N ASN A 329 6.82 10.48 28.20
CA ASN A 329 7.80 11.55 28.42
C ASN A 329 9.25 11.02 28.35
N ASP A 330 9.45 9.74 28.68
CA ASP A 330 10.75 9.07 28.65
C ASP A 330 11.23 8.75 27.23
N LEU A 331 10.36 8.87 26.23
CA LEU A 331 10.74 8.66 24.84
C LEU A 331 11.69 9.74 24.30
N LYS A 332 11.58 10.96 24.85
CA LYS A 332 12.51 12.06 24.52
C LYS A 332 13.94 11.72 24.94
N LEU A 333 14.09 10.96 26.04
CA LEU A 333 15.39 10.48 26.52
C LEU A 333 15.98 9.42 25.60
N LEU A 334 15.17 8.53 25.03
CA LEU A 334 15.66 7.54 24.06
C LEU A 334 16.32 8.18 22.82
N LYS A 335 15.92 9.40 22.42
CA LYS A 335 16.60 10.16 21.35
C LYS A 335 18.04 10.52 21.73
N LEU A 336 18.28 10.84 22.99
CA LEU A 336 19.62 11.12 23.50
C LEU A 336 20.49 9.85 23.53
N CYS A 337 19.89 8.66 23.69
CA CYS A 337 20.60 7.36 23.59
C CYS A 337 21.20 7.15 22.20
N LEU A 338 20.55 7.64 21.14
CA LEU A 338 21.06 7.55 19.76
C LEU A 338 22.29 8.46 19.56
N TRP A 339 22.21 9.74 19.94
CA TRP A 339 23.32 10.69 19.80
C TRP A 339 24.56 10.29 20.62
N ALA A 340 24.37 9.70 21.79
CA ALA A 340 25.47 9.26 22.64
C ALA A 340 26.26 8.06 22.06
N ASN A 341 25.69 7.31 21.11
CA ASN A 341 26.34 6.17 20.46
C ASN A 341 27.20 6.62 19.27
N ASP A 342 26.75 7.63 18.51
CA ASP A 342 27.50 8.24 17.38
C ASP A 342 28.80 8.94 17.83
N GLU A 343 28.84 9.48 19.06
CA GLU A 343 30.06 10.06 19.65
C GLU A 343 31.03 9.00 20.20
N ALA A 344 30.63 7.73 20.31
CA ALA A 344 31.47 6.65 20.87
C ALA A 344 32.14 5.76 19.81
N THR A 345 31.66 5.84 18.57
CA THR A 345 32.21 5.16 17.39
C THR A 345 33.19 6.03 16.61
N LYS A 346 33.36 7.30 17.00
CA LYS A 346 34.51 8.16 16.68
C LYS A 346 35.50 8.12 17.84
#